data_AF-A0A072HNC9-F1
#
_entry.id   AF-A0A072HNC9-F1
#
_cell.length_a   1.000
_cell.length_b   1.000
_cell.length_c   1.000
_cell.angle_alpha   90.00
_cell.angle_beta   90.00
_cell.angle_gamma   90.00
#
_symmetry.space_group_name_H-M   'P 1'
#
loop_
_entity.id
_entity.type
_entity.pdbx_description
1 polymer ?
#
loop_
_entity_poly.entity_id
_entity_poly.type
_entity_poly.pdbx_seq_one_letter_code
_entity_poly.pdbx_strand_id
1 'polypeptide(L)' 'MAFALVSQVGLAEQTDIIDIAFDDELFSRYGVTIPVLKYQDSELNWPFDLDELKNWLENNGITYHS' A
#
# COMPACT_ATOMS: atom_id res chain seq x y z
N MET A 1 3.71 -6.66 -9.10
CA MET A 1 3.33 -6.91 -7.69
C MET A 1 3.35 -5.57 -6.96
N ALA A 2 2.35 -5.28 -6.10
CA ALA A 2 2.20 -3.97 -5.44
C ALA A 2 3.49 -3.44 -4.80
N PHE A 3 4.18 -4.30 -4.04
CA PHE A 3 5.42 -3.93 -3.36
C PHE A 3 6.55 -3.50 -4.30
N ALA A 4 6.59 -4.03 -5.53
CA ALA A 4 7.59 -3.62 -6.51
C ALA A 4 7.40 -2.17 -6.96
N LEU A 5 6.15 -1.68 -7.04
CA LEU A 5 5.86 -0.27 -7.35
C LEU A 5 6.25 0.64 -6.19
N VAL A 6 5.98 0.21 -4.96
CA VAL A 6 6.42 0.91 -3.73
C VAL A 6 7.95 1.03 -3.66
N SER A 7 8.66 -0.02 -4.07
CA SER A 7 10.12 0.00 -4.15
C SER A 7 10.63 0.95 -5.23
N GLN A 8 9.93 1.08 -6.37
CA GLN A 8 10.30 2.01 -7.44
C GLN A 8 10.17 3.49 -7.04
N VAL A 9 9.31 3.82 -6.07
CA VAL A 9 9.17 5.20 -5.54
C VAL A 9 10.04 5.44 -4.30
N GLY A 10 10.96 4.52 -3.98
CA GLY A 10 11.89 4.69 -2.86
C GLY A 10 11.25 4.57 -1.47
N LEU A 11 10.04 4.01 -1.37
CA LEU A 11 9.31 3.87 -0.10
C LEU A 11 9.42 2.47 0.52
N ALA A 12 10.18 1.56 -0.07
CA ALA A 12 10.32 0.18 0.44
C ALA A 12 10.77 0.14 1.91
N GLU A 13 11.73 0.99 2.31
CA GLU A 13 12.22 1.05 3.69
C GLU A 13 11.25 1.72 4.66
N GLN A 14 10.29 2.49 4.15
CA GLN A 14 9.28 3.22 4.92
C GLN A 14 7.93 2.49 4.94
N THR A 15 7.87 1.29 4.35
CA THR A 15 6.63 0.51 4.22
C THR A 15 6.72 -0.72 5.09
N ASP A 16 5.83 -0.80 6.07
CA ASP A 16 5.68 -1.99 6.91
C ASP A 16 4.83 -3.05 6.19
N ILE A 17 5.38 -4.26 6.07
CA ILE A 17 4.65 -5.41 5.55
C ILE A 17 3.99 -6.13 6.72
N ILE A 18 2.66 -6.08 6.75
CA ILE A 18 1.85 -6.75 7.77
C ILE A 18 1.24 -8.01 7.15
N ASP A 19 1.54 -9.16 7.75
CA ASP A 19 0.84 -10.41 7.44
C ASP A 19 -0.47 -10.46 8.23
N ILE A 20 -1.59 -10.57 7.51
CA ILE A 20 -2.93 -10.57 8.08
C ILE A 20 -3.45 -11.98 8.35
N ALA A 21 -2.71 -13.03 8.00
CA ALA A 21 -3.19 -14.42 8.07
C ALA A 21 -3.60 -14.88 9.49
N PHE A 22 -3.08 -14.23 10.53
CA PHE A 22 -3.36 -14.54 11.93
C PHE A 22 -4.16 -13.45 12.66
N ASP A 23 -4.58 -12.39 11.95
CA ASP A 23 -5.38 -11.31 12.50
C ASP A 23 -6.78 -11.39 11.91
N ASP A 24 -7.75 -11.89 12.69
CA ASP A 24 -9.11 -12.13 12.23
C ASP A 24 -9.81 -10.86 11.73
N GLU A 25 -9.53 -9.69 12.31
CA GLU A 25 -10.12 -8.42 11.88
C GLU A 25 -9.54 -7.98 10.53
N LEU A 26 -8.22 -8.03 10.38
CA LEU A 26 -7.56 -7.69 9.12
C LEU A 26 -7.85 -8.72 8.02
N PHE A 27 -7.90 -10.01 8.37
CA PHE A 27 -8.25 -11.09 7.45
C PHE A 27 -9.69 -10.96 6.95
N SER A 28 -10.65 -10.64 7.84
CA SER A 28 -12.03 -10.38 7.45
C SER A 28 -12.16 -9.17 6.52
N ARG A 29 -11.38 -8.11 6.78
CA ARG A 29 -11.42 -6.87 6.00
C ARG A 29 -10.69 -6.95 4.66
N TYR A 30 -9.51 -7.56 4.62
CA TYR A 30 -8.61 -7.54 3.46
C TYR A 30 -8.31 -8.92 2.86
N GLY A 31 -8.78 -10.02 3.44
CA GLY A 31 -8.42 -11.38 3.02
C GLY A 31 -8.73 -11.72 1.55
N VAL A 32 -9.58 -10.94 0.89
CA VAL A 32 -9.90 -11.08 -0.55
C VAL A 32 -9.30 -9.98 -1.43
N THR A 33 -8.79 -8.88 -0.84
CA THR A 33 -8.29 -7.70 -1.55
C THR A 33 -6.79 -7.49 -1.40
N ILE A 34 -6.09 -8.28 -0.57
CA ILE A 34 -4.63 -8.20 -0.47
C ILE A 34 -3.95 -8.42 -1.83
N PRO A 35 -2.92 -7.62 -2.18
CA PRO A 35 -2.28 -6.60 -1.34
C PRO A 35 -3.02 -5.24 -1.32
N VAL A 36 -3.09 -4.60 -0.15
CA VAL A 36 -3.66 -3.25 0.05
C VAL A 36 -2.61 -2.36 0.71
N LEU A 37 -2.41 -1.16 0.18
CA LEU A 37 -1.64 -0.12 0.86
C LEU A 37 -2.58 0.69 1.74
N LYS A 38 -2.17 0.95 2.98
CA LYS A 38 -2.93 1.74 3.93
C LYS A 38 -2.04 2.83 4.52
N TYR A 39 -2.55 4.06 4.53
CA TYR A 39 -1.94 5.16 5.24
C TYR A 39 -3.03 5.96 5.94
N GLN A 40 -3.01 5.95 7.27
CA GLN A 40 -4.07 6.54 8.11
C GLN A 40 -5.45 5.98 7.71
N ASP A 41 -6.37 6.84 7.27
CA ASP A 41 -7.73 6.51 6.81
C ASP A 41 -7.80 6.24 5.28
N SER A 42 -6.67 6.38 4.57
CA SER A 42 -6.61 6.19 3.11
C SER A 42 -6.12 4.79 2.76
N GLU A 43 -6.76 4.18 1.77
CA GLU A 43 -6.46 2.84 1.30
C GLU A 43 -6.33 2.84 -0.24
N LEU A 44 -5.30 2.16 -0.74
CA LEU A 44 -5.12 1.89 -2.15
C LEU A 44 -5.15 0.37 -2.37
N ASN A 45 -6.24 -0.09 -2.96
CA ASN A 45 -6.47 -1.51 -3.24
C ASN A 45 -5.78 -1.91 -4.54
N TRP A 46 -5.08 -3.04 -4.54
CA TRP A 46 -4.59 -3.64 -5.78
C TRP A 46 -5.77 -4.11 -6.66
N PRO A 47 -5.67 -4.05 -8.00
CA PRO A 47 -4.54 -3.56 -8.80
C PRO A 47 -4.47 -2.04 -8.94
N PHE A 48 -3.25 -1.51 -8.95
CA PHE A 48 -2.97 -0.12 -9.31
C PHE A 48 -1.66 -0.03 -10.09
N ASP A 49 -1.51 1.02 -10.90
CA ASP A 49 -0.27 1.34 -11.60
C ASP A 49 0.61 2.36 -10.84
N LEU A 50 1.74 2.74 -11.44
CA LEU A 50 2.68 3.66 -10.81
C LEU A 50 2.12 5.08 -10.69
N ASP A 51 1.30 5.53 -11.63
CA ASP A 51 0.71 6.87 -11.62
C ASP A 51 -0.41 6.95 -10.57
N GLU A 52 -1.23 5.91 -10.46
CA GLU A 52 -2.22 5.77 -9.38
C GLU A 52 -1.55 5.75 -8.00
N LEU A 53 -0.43 5.03 -7.86
CA LEU A 53 0.36 5.03 -6.63
C LEU A 53 0.88 6.44 -6.31
N LYS A 54 1.50 7.13 -7.26
CA LYS A 54 2.04 8.48 -7.05
C LYS A 54 0.95 9.48 -6.66
N ASN A 55 -0.17 9.47 -7.39
CA ASN A 55 -1.32 10.32 -7.08
C ASN A 55 -1.85 10.04 -5.66
N TRP A 56 -1.92 8.77 -5.27
CA TRP A 56 -2.32 8.39 -3.92
C TRP A 56 -1.33 8.89 -2.86
N LEU A 57 -0.02 8.76 -3.10
CA LEU A 57 1.02 9.28 -2.19
C LEU A 57 0.92 10.79 -2.03
N GLU A 58 0.75 11.53 -3.13
CA GLU A 58 0.59 12.99 -3.13
C GLU A 58 -0.66 13.44 -2.39
N ASN A 59 -1.80 12.79 -2.64
CA ASN A 59 -3.05 13.06 -1.93
C ASN A 59 -2.94 12.83 -0.42
N ASN A 60 -2.04 11.94 0.01
CA ASN A 60 -1.77 11.64 1.41
C ASN A 60 -0.60 12.47 2.00
N GLY A 61 0.04 13.34 1.21
CA GLY A 61 1.19 14.13 1.63
C GLY A 61 2.45 13.30 1.91
N ILE A 62 2.56 12.09 1.34
CA ILE A 62 3.70 11.21 1.51
C ILE A 62 4.80 11.63 0.54
N THR A 63 5.97 12.00 1.07
CA THR A 63 7.13 12.34 0.23
C THR A 63 7.81 11.06 -0.23
N TYR A 64 7.95 10.89 -1.54
CA TYR A 64 8.61 9.75 -2.16
C TYR A 64 9.75 10.24 -3.05
N HIS A 65 10.83 9.46 -3.13
CA HIS A 65 12.02 9.81 -3.89
C HIS A 65 12.07 8.90 -5.12
N SER A 66 11.86 9.48 -6.31
CA SER A 66 12.01 8.78 -7.59
C SER A 66 13.47 8.57 -7.96
#